data_AF-A0A497BIB4-F1
#
_entry.id   AF-A0A497BIB4-F1
#
_cell.length_a   1.000
_cell.length_b   1.000
_cell.length_c   1.000
_cell.angle_alpha   90.00
_cell.angle_beta   90.00
_cell.angle_gamma   90.00
#
_symmetry.space_group_name_H-M   'P 1'
#
loop_
_entity.id
_entity.type
_entity.pdbx_description
1 polymer ?
#
loop_
_entity_poly.entity_id
_entity_poly.type
_entity_poly.pdbx_seq_one_letter_code
_entity_poly.pdbx_strand_id
1 'polypeptide(L)'
;MLDLQMVERKVDPNIKECKGLYWRCRINTFISDKRICTKKELRFMKRKSCPGCEKCDWLWETLSELVTNACVDDYLADIEEGKLYTYNVETSRGYYDLYAEIDNINFIKVEE
;
A
#
# COMPACT_ATOMS: atom_id res chain seq x y z
N MET A 1 20.67 26.74 21.95
CA MET A 1 20.15 26.52 20.59
C MET A 1 20.97 25.39 19.99
N LEU A 2 20.35 24.22 19.79
CA LEU A 2 21.01 23.06 19.15
C LEU A 2 20.73 23.17 17.66
N ASP A 3 21.80 23.35 16.86
CA ASP A 3 21.73 23.35 15.40
C ASP A 3 21.33 21.96 14.90
N LEU A 4 20.13 21.87 14.33
CA LEU A 4 19.68 20.71 13.57
C LEU A 4 20.41 20.70 12.22
N GLN A 5 21.58 20.05 12.17
CA GLN A 5 22.26 19.81 10.91
C GLN A 5 21.42 18.84 10.06
N MET A 6 20.91 19.34 8.93
CA MET A 6 20.27 18.52 7.90
C MET A 6 21.31 17.56 7.32
N VAL A 7 21.24 16.29 7.72
CA VAL A 7 22.07 15.23 7.16
C VAL A 7 21.57 14.91 5.76
N GLU A 8 22.21 15.48 4.73
CA GLU A 8 21.99 15.08 3.35
C GLU A 8 22.43 13.62 3.17
N ARG A 9 21.46 12.70 3.16
CA ARG A 9 21.71 11.28 2.86
C ARG A 9 22.09 11.16 1.39
N LYS A 10 23.35 10.79 1.13
CA LYS A 10 23.79 10.33 -0.20
C LYS A 10 23.05 9.03 -0.53
N VAL A 11 22.14 9.09 -1.49
CA VAL A 11 21.41 7.92 -2.01
C VAL A 11 22.37 7.14 -2.91
N ASP A 12 22.57 5.85 -2.60
CA ASP A 12 23.43 4.97 -3.39
C ASP A 12 22.87 4.81 -4.82
N PRO A 13 23.64 5.15 -5.87
CA PRO A 13 23.19 5.14 -7.26
C PRO A 13 22.88 3.73 -7.81
N ASN A 14 23.23 2.66 -7.12
CA ASN A 14 22.89 1.28 -7.50
C ASN A 14 21.57 0.78 -6.89
N ILE A 15 20.91 1.55 -6.03
CA ILE A 15 19.56 1.22 -5.58
C ILE A 15 18.62 1.49 -6.76
N LYS A 16 18.16 0.43 -7.43
CA LYS A 16 17.01 0.54 -8.34
C LYS A 16 15.93 1.30 -7.59
N GLU A 17 15.57 2.49 -8.07
CA GLU A 17 14.55 3.32 -7.43
C GLU A 17 13.33 2.46 -7.12
N CYS A 18 13.03 2.34 -5.83
CA CYS A 18 11.87 1.60 -5.39
C CYS A 18 10.63 2.38 -5.84
N LYS A 19 9.97 1.88 -6.89
CA LYS A 19 8.73 2.47 -7.39
C LYS A 19 7.55 2.25 -6.45
N GLY A 20 7.73 1.43 -5.40
CA GLY A 20 6.64 0.96 -4.54
C GLY A 20 5.79 -0.11 -5.22
N LEU A 21 4.63 -0.39 -4.63
CA LEU A 21 3.65 -1.34 -5.15
C LEU A 21 2.45 -0.55 -5.69
N TYR A 22 1.96 -0.93 -6.87
CA TYR A 22 0.78 -0.33 -7.47
C TYR A 22 -0.31 -1.37 -7.65
N TRP A 23 -1.53 -0.97 -7.35
CA TRP A 23 -2.72 -1.76 -7.61
C TRP A 23 -3.70 -0.97 -8.46
N ARG A 24 -4.51 -1.71 -9.22
CA ARG A 24 -5.68 -1.19 -9.89
C ARG A 24 -6.91 -1.74 -9.21
N CYS A 25 -7.81 -0.85 -8.79
CA CYS A 25 -9.09 -1.28 -8.27
C CYS A 25 -9.94 -1.90 -9.38
N ARG A 26 -10.56 -3.03 -9.08
CA ARG A 26 -11.55 -3.70 -9.90
C ARG A 26 -12.80 -3.88 -9.07
N ILE A 27 -13.93 -3.44 -9.61
CA ILE A 27 -15.22 -3.67 -8.98
C ILE A 27 -15.93 -4.74 -9.82
N ASN A 28 -16.49 -5.73 -9.16
CA ASN A 28 -17.23 -6.79 -9.81
C ASN A 28 -18.61 -6.90 -9.17
N THR A 29 -19.64 -6.60 -9.97
CA THR A 29 -21.03 -6.72 -9.55
C THR A 29 -21.60 -8.04 -10.07
N PHE A 30 -22.09 -8.88 -9.17
CA PHE A 30 -22.65 -10.19 -9.48
C PHE A 30 -23.95 -10.40 -8.70
N ILE A 31 -24.77 -11.33 -9.18
CA ILE A 31 -26.00 -11.70 -8.50
C ILE A 31 -25.74 -12.98 -7.70
N SER A 32 -25.98 -12.92 -6.39
CA SER A 32 -25.94 -14.07 -5.48
C SER A 32 -27.21 -14.09 -4.65
N ASP A 33 -27.86 -15.24 -4.52
CA ASP A 33 -29.06 -15.43 -3.67
C ASP A 33 -30.15 -14.36 -3.85
N LYS A 34 -30.43 -13.99 -5.11
CA LYS A 34 -31.41 -12.94 -5.49
C LYS A 34 -31.05 -11.53 -5.01
N ARG A 35 -29.81 -11.29 -4.58
CA ARG A 35 -29.28 -9.98 -4.22
C ARG A 35 -28.22 -9.56 -5.24
N ILE A 36 -28.12 -8.25 -5.46
CA ILE A 36 -27.00 -7.65 -6.20
C ILE A 36 -25.87 -7.47 -5.19
N CYS A 37 -24.76 -8.16 -5.42
CA CYS A 37 -23.55 -8.07 -4.63
C CYS A 37 -22.48 -7.34 -5.44
N THR A 38 -21.69 -6.50 -4.76
CA THR A 38 -20.55 -5.82 -5.36
C THR A 38 -19.31 -6.19 -4.57
N LYS A 39 -18.29 -6.71 -5.25
CA LYS A 39 -16.99 -7.01 -4.66
C LYS A 39 -15.95 -6.04 -5.22
N LYS A 40 -15.26 -5.34 -4.33
CA LYS A 40 -14.08 -4.53 -4.67
C LYS A 40 -12.83 -5.36 -4.46
N GLU A 41 -11.90 -5.31 -5.41
CA GLU A 41 -10.62 -6.03 -5.37
C GLU A 41 -9.47 -5.13 -5.84
N LEU A 42 -8.31 -5.20 -5.18
CA LEU A 42 -7.09 -4.52 -5.62
C LEU A 42 -6.21 -5.48 -6.41
N ARG A 43 -6.07 -5.24 -7.72
CA ARG A 43 -5.24 -6.07 -8.61
C ARG A 43 -3.83 -5.49 -8.74
N PHE A 44 -2.83 -6.28 -8.38
CA PHE A 44 -1.43 -5.86 -8.48
C PHE A 44 -0.93 -5.64 -9.90
N MET A 45 -0.22 -4.54 -10.10
CA MET A 45 0.28 -4.07 -11.39
C MET A 45 1.80 -4.23 -11.47
N LYS A 46 2.27 -5.47 -11.74
CA LYS A 46 3.70 -5.82 -11.85
C LYS A 46 4.52 -4.86 -12.72
N ARG A 47 3.95 -4.39 -13.84
CA ARG A 47 4.63 -3.48 -14.78
C ARG A 47 4.98 -2.10 -14.19
N LYS A 48 4.18 -1.59 -13.25
CA LYS A 48 4.40 -0.27 -12.61
C LYS A 48 5.11 -0.39 -11.27
N SER A 49 5.10 -1.58 -10.67
CA SER A 49 5.61 -1.84 -9.32
C SER A 49 7.11 -2.16 -9.31
N CYS A 50 7.72 -1.97 -8.14
CA CYS A 50 9.08 -2.41 -7.86
C CYS A 50 9.20 -3.92 -8.13
N PRO A 51 10.30 -4.41 -8.74
CA PRO A 51 10.49 -5.83 -9.06
C PRO A 51 10.70 -6.75 -7.84
N GLY A 52 10.53 -6.25 -6.60
CA GLY A 52 10.72 -7.01 -5.36
C GLY A 52 12.03 -6.62 -4.66
N CYS A 53 12.02 -5.47 -3.96
CA CYS A 53 13.02 -5.22 -2.93
C CYS A 53 12.50 -5.76 -1.59
N GLU A 54 13.39 -6.05 -0.65
CA GLU A 54 13.02 -6.61 0.67
C GLU A 54 11.89 -5.83 1.37
N LYS A 55 11.88 -4.50 1.22
CA LYS A 55 10.82 -3.64 1.76
C LYS A 55 9.45 -3.86 1.10
N CYS A 56 9.44 -4.09 -0.21
CA CYS A 56 8.22 -4.34 -0.97
C CYS A 56 7.70 -5.77 -0.79
N ASP A 57 8.58 -6.76 -0.60
CA ASP A 57 8.18 -8.15 -0.42
C ASP A 57 7.45 -8.36 0.90
N TRP A 58 8.02 -7.87 2.01
CA TRP A 58 7.37 -7.93 3.32
C TRP A 58 6.01 -7.21 3.32
N LEU A 59 5.95 -6.05 2.67
CA LEU A 59 4.71 -5.29 2.60
C LEU A 59 3.67 -5.94 1.68
N TRP A 60 4.10 -6.59 0.60
CA TRP A 60 3.24 -7.37 -0.28
C TRP A 60 2.57 -8.52 0.47
N GLU A 61 3.33 -9.24 1.30
CA GLU A 61 2.81 -10.31 2.15
C GLU A 61 1.79 -9.76 3.15
N THR A 62 2.15 -8.71 3.88
CA THR A 62 1.27 -8.05 4.87
C THR A 62 -0.04 -7.56 4.25
N LEU A 63 0.03 -6.91 3.09
CA LEU A 63 -1.15 -6.40 2.38
C LEU A 63 -1.98 -7.51 1.74
N SER A 64 -1.35 -8.55 1.22
CA SER A 64 -2.07 -9.71 0.69
C SER A 64 -2.86 -10.41 1.79
N GLU A 65 -2.29 -10.54 2.98
CA GLU A 65 -3.01 -11.08 4.13
C GLU A 65 -4.18 -10.18 4.54
N LEU A 66 -3.98 -8.86 4.64
CA LEU A 66 -5.06 -7.92 4.99
C LEU A 66 -6.19 -7.94 3.95
N VAL A 67 -5.88 -7.89 2.66
CA VAL A 67 -6.88 -7.87 1.57
C VAL A 67 -7.59 -9.22 1.42
N THR A 68 -6.89 -10.34 1.68
CA THR A 68 -7.46 -11.69 1.53
C THR A 68 -8.28 -12.10 2.75
N ASN A 69 -7.86 -11.71 3.96
CA ASN A 69 -8.48 -12.14 5.21
C ASN A 69 -9.52 -11.18 5.76
N ALA A 70 -9.47 -9.90 5.40
CA ALA A 70 -10.40 -8.93 5.95
C ALA A 70 -11.59 -8.70 5.02
N CYS A 71 -12.78 -8.81 5.60
CA CYS A 71 -14.07 -8.40 5.03
C CYS A 71 -14.15 -6.86 5.05
N VAL A 72 -13.14 -6.17 4.51
CA VAL A 72 -12.94 -4.73 4.72
C VAL A 72 -13.58 -3.92 3.61
N ASP A 73 -14.89 -3.71 3.78
CA ASP A 73 -15.60 -2.64 3.08
C ASP A 73 -15.03 -1.26 3.48
N ASP A 74 -14.61 -1.07 4.73
CA ASP A 74 -14.18 0.25 5.23
C ASP A 74 -12.89 0.78 4.59
N TYR A 75 -11.86 -0.07 4.41
CA TYR A 75 -10.58 0.37 3.81
C TYR A 75 -10.65 0.55 2.29
N LEU A 76 -11.67 -0.03 1.65
CA LEU A 76 -11.89 0.07 0.20
C LEU A 76 -13.04 1.03 -0.14
N ALA A 77 -13.61 1.72 0.86
CA ALA A 77 -14.76 2.61 0.68
C ALA A 77 -14.48 3.69 -0.36
N ASP A 78 -13.34 4.38 -0.21
CA ASP A 78 -12.92 5.51 -1.05
C ASP A 78 -12.19 5.10 -2.35
N ILE A 79 -12.12 3.80 -2.63
CA ILE A 79 -11.44 3.28 -3.81
C ILE A 79 -12.43 3.15 -4.98
N GLU A 80 -12.09 3.80 -6.09
CA GLU A 80 -12.87 3.90 -7.33
C GLU A 80 -12.43 2.85 -8.37
N GLU A 81 -13.39 2.37 -9.16
CA GLU A 81 -13.10 1.40 -10.22
C GLU A 81 -12.11 1.91 -11.27
N GLY A 82 -11.17 1.04 -11.65
CA GLY A 82 -10.21 1.30 -12.73
C GLY A 82 -9.06 2.24 -12.36
N LYS A 83 -9.16 2.94 -11.24
CA LYS A 83 -8.13 3.87 -10.75
C LYS A 83 -6.93 3.10 -10.18
N LEU A 84 -5.76 3.74 -10.29
CA LEU A 84 -4.51 3.23 -9.74
C LEU A 84 -4.28 3.79 -8.35
N TYR A 85 -3.75 2.93 -7.49
CA TYR A 85 -3.45 3.26 -6.12
C TYR A 85 -2.04 2.78 -5.79
N THR A 86 -1.34 3.58 -5.00
CA THR A 86 -0.16 3.20 -4.24
C THR A 86 -0.51 3.22 -2.75
N TYR A 87 0.43 2.87 -1.89
CA TYR A 87 0.24 2.89 -0.44
C TYR A 87 1.07 4.00 0.20
N ASN A 88 0.59 4.49 1.33
CA ASN A 88 1.36 5.23 2.32
C ASN A 88 1.24 4.51 3.66
N VAL A 89 2.38 4.18 4.25
CA VAL A 89 2.45 3.51 5.56
C VAL A 89 2.88 4.56 6.56
N GLU A 90 2.02 4.80 7.54
CA GLU A 90 2.33 5.62 8.70
C GLU A 90 2.87 4.71 9.79
N THR A 91 4.07 5.03 10.27
CA THR A 91 4.73 4.27 11.33
C THR A 91 5.08 5.16 12.50
N SER A 92 4.72 4.73 13.70
CA SER A 92 5.22 5.30 14.95
C SER A 92 6.43 4.50 15.40
N ARG A 93 7.25 5.12 16.24
CA ARG A 93 8.35 4.42 16.91
C ARG A 93 8.07 4.37 18.40
N GLY A 94 8.13 3.17 18.95
CA GLY A 94 8.09 2.98 20.40
C GLY A 94 9.25 3.74 21.06
N TYR A 95 8.94 4.50 22.11
CA TYR A 95 9.92 5.35 22.80
C TYR A 95 11.03 4.52 23.50
N TYR A 96 10.73 3.28 23.89
CA TYR A 96 11.60 2.45 24.72
C TYR A 96 12.37 1.37 23.95
N ASP A 97 11.85 0.92 22.82
CA ASP A 97 12.32 -0.28 22.12
C ASP A 97 12.75 -0.01 20.67
N LEU A 98 12.53 1.20 20.16
CA LEU A 98 12.85 1.63 18.79
C LEU A 98 12.18 0.79 17.70
N TYR A 99 11.24 -0.09 18.05
CA TYR A 99 10.45 -0.83 17.07
C TYR A 99 9.51 0.15 16.37
N ALA A 100 9.42 0.00 15.05
CA ALA A 100 8.46 0.73 14.24
C ALA A 100 7.18 -0.09 14.18
N GLU A 101 6.10 0.45 14.72
CA GLU A 101 4.77 -0.12 14.56
C GLU A 101 4.09 0.52 13.34
N ILE A 102 3.36 -0.28 12.56
CA ILE A 102 2.49 0.27 11.51
C ILE A 102 1.22 0.75 12.20
N ASP A 103 1.04 2.07 12.23
CA ASP A 103 -0.17 2.66 12.79
C ASP A 103 -1.31 2.62 11.77
N ASN A 104 -0.99 2.89 10.50
CA ASN A 104 -1.98 2.98 9.44
C ASN A 104 -1.40 2.69 8.04
N ILE A 105 -2.26 2.17 7.17
CA ILE A 105 -1.99 1.95 5.75
C ILE A 105 -3.08 2.64 4.95
N ASN A 106 -2.70 3.70 4.24
CA ASN A 106 -3.61 4.50 3.40
C ASN A 106 -3.33 4.22 1.92
N PHE A 107 -4.39 3.98 1.13
CA PHE A 107 -4.27 3.88 -0.33
C PHE A 107 -4.36 5.26 -0.97
N ILE A 108 -3.30 5.68 -1.66
CA ILE A 108 -3.22 6.97 -2.35
C ILE A 108 -3.47 6.76 -3.83
N LYS A 109 -4.46 7.47 -4.39
CA LYS A 109 -4.77 7.48 -5.81
C LYS A 109 -3.61 8.09 -6.61
N VAL A 110 -3.21 7.44 -7.68
CA VAL A 110 -2.11 7.88 -8.56
C VAL A 110 -2.72 8.37 -9.87
N GLU A 111 -2.39 9.61 -10.25
CA GLU A 111 -2.77 10.15 -11.55
C GLU A 111 -1.96 9.46 -12.67
N GLU A 112 -2.64 9.03 -13.73
CA GLU A 112 -2.01 8.37 -14.91
C GLU A 112 -1.54 9.38 -15.95
#